data_AF-A0A5T0ECX9-F1
#
_entry.id   AF-A0A5T0ECX9-F1
#
_cell.length_a   1.000
_cell.length_b   1.000
_cell.length_c   1.000
_cell.angle_alpha   90.00
_cell.angle_beta   90.00
_cell.angle_gamma   90.00
#
_symmetry.space_group_name_H-M   'P 1'
#
loop_
_entity.id
_entity.type
_entity.pdbx_description
1 polymer ?
#
loop_
_entity_poly.entity_id
_entity_poly.type
_entity_poly.pdbx_seq_one_letter_code
_entity_poly.pdbx_strand_id
1 'polypeptide(L)' 'EKIKKDPSLKLPPLESYPDYQEALKEKECLTYKLGEALIKASNNWYGGGYIKLLLEIRKLKKEFKKKANHA' A
#
# COMPACT_ATOMS: atom_id res chain seq x y z
N GLU A 1 -16.19 1.22 -22.05
CA GLU A 1 -17.09 2.29 -21.56
C GLU A 1 -18.57 1.89 -21.61
N LYS A 2 -19.07 1.09 -20.65
CA LYS A 2 -20.51 0.71 -20.57
C LYS A 2 -21.20 1.21 -19.28
N ILE A 3 -20.58 2.12 -18.53
CA ILE A 3 -21.10 2.65 -17.25
C ILE A 3 -21.96 3.94 -17.47
N LYS A 4 -22.05 4.46 -18.70
CA LYS A 4 -22.64 5.78 -18.97
C LYS A 4 -24.17 5.82 -19.19
N LYS A 5 -24.91 4.71 -19.09
CA LYS A 5 -26.33 4.68 -19.50
C LYS A 5 -27.37 4.70 -18.38
N ASP A 6 -27.00 4.45 -17.12
CA ASP A 6 -27.94 4.53 -16.00
C ASP A 6 -27.37 5.31 -14.81
N PRO A 7 -27.93 6.48 -14.46
CA PRO A 7 -27.47 7.27 -13.30
C PRO A 7 -27.72 6.59 -11.95
N SER A 8 -28.56 5.55 -11.90
CA SER A 8 -28.80 4.67 -10.74
C SER A 8 -27.67 3.66 -10.50
N LEU A 9 -26.80 3.43 -11.48
CA LEU A 9 -25.61 2.56 -11.36
C LEU A 9 -24.37 3.31 -10.88
N LYS A 10 -24.51 4.58 -10.48
CA LYS A 10 -23.41 5.32 -9.87
C LYS A 10 -23.11 4.70 -8.51
N LEU A 11 -21.98 3.99 -8.44
CA LEU A 11 -21.45 3.51 -7.19
C LEU A 11 -21.19 4.70 -6.27
N PRO A 12 -21.51 4.58 -4.97
CA PRO A 12 -21.19 5.62 -4.01
C PRO A 12 -19.66 5.72 -3.87
N PRO A 13 -19.13 6.85 -3.36
CA PRO A 13 -17.68 7.03 -3.24
C PRO A 13 -17.05 5.91 -2.39
N LEU A 14 -15.80 5.53 -2.69
CA LEU A 14 -15.13 4.41 -2.02
C LEU A 14 -15.12 4.53 -0.48
N GLU A 15 -15.14 5.76 0.03
CA GLU A 15 -15.17 6.11 1.45
C GLU A 15 -16.49 5.77 2.14
N SER A 16 -17.60 5.68 1.40
CA SER A 16 -18.91 5.36 1.98
C SER A 16 -19.10 3.87 2.26
N TYR A 17 -18.17 3.02 1.80
CA TYR A 17 -18.26 1.60 2.03
C TYR A 17 -17.82 1.25 3.45
N PRO A 18 -18.55 0.37 4.14
CA PRO A 18 -18.31 0.05 5.55
C PRO A 18 -16.93 -0.61 5.80
N ASP A 19 -16.39 -1.29 4.80
CA ASP A 19 -15.08 -1.96 4.82
C ASP A 19 -13.90 -1.03 4.50
N TYR A 20 -14.15 0.22 4.08
CA TYR A 20 -13.10 1.16 3.68
C TYR A 20 -12.07 1.37 4.80
N GLN A 21 -12.55 1.46 6.05
CA GLN A 21 -11.68 1.63 7.22
C GLN A 21 -10.82 0.38 7.49
N GLU A 22 -11.33 -0.81 7.18
CA GLU A 22 -10.61 -2.07 7.33
C GLU A 22 -9.56 -2.22 6.22
N ALA A 23 -9.91 -1.87 4.98
CA ALA A 23 -8.98 -1.82 3.86
C ALA A 23 -7.82 -0.84 4.10
N LEU A 24 -8.08 0.29 4.78
CA LEU A 24 -7.02 1.23 5.19
C LEU A 24 -6.05 0.61 6.20
N LYS A 25 -6.54 -0.20 7.14
CA LYS A 25 -5.67 -0.93 8.10
C LYS A 25 -4.84 -1.99 7.40
N GLU A 26 -5.39 -2.65 6.39
CA GLU A 26 -4.65 -3.66 5.61
C GLU A 26 -3.47 -3.04 4.83
N LYS A 27 -3.57 -1.76 4.43
CA LYS A 27 -2.42 -1.02 3.84
C LYS A 27 -1.25 -0.85 4.80
N GLU A 28 -1.47 -1.00 6.11
CA GLU A 28 -0.39 -0.95 7.08
C GLU A 28 0.42 -2.24 7.17
N CYS A 29 -0.06 -3.32 6.54
CA CYS A 29 0.57 -4.63 6.51
C CYS A 29 1.98 -4.59 5.89
N LEU A 30 2.84 -5.49 6.37
CA LEU A 30 4.23 -5.59 5.90
C LEU A 30 4.30 -5.81 4.40
N THR A 31 3.50 -6.76 3.90
CA THR A 31 3.50 -7.21 2.51
C THR A 31 3.08 -6.09 1.57
N TYR A 32 2.06 -5.32 1.96
CA TYR A 32 1.59 -4.17 1.20
C TYR A 32 2.70 -3.12 1.05
N LYS A 33 3.31 -2.70 2.16
CA LYS A 33 4.41 -1.73 2.16
C LYS A 33 5.63 -2.22 1.38
N LEU A 34 5.92 -3.53 1.44
CA LEU A 34 7.00 -4.14 0.67
C LEU A 34 6.73 -4.06 -0.85
N GLY A 35 5.50 -4.38 -1.26
CA GLY A 35 5.08 -4.29 -2.66
C GLY A 35 5.10 -2.85 -3.18
N GLU A 36 4.64 -1.89 -2.37
CA GLU A 36 4.70 -0.46 -2.71
C GLU A 36 6.16 0.02 -2.89
N ALA A 37 7.06 -0.36 -1.98
CA ALA A 37 8.48 -0.04 -2.08
C ALA A 37 9.11 -0.66 -3.34
N LEU A 38 8.74 -1.89 -3.69
CA LEU A 38 9.21 -2.57 -4.90
C LEU A 38 8.79 -1.83 -6.17
N ILE A 39 7.51 -1.42 -6.26
CA ILE A 39 6.99 -0.66 -7.41
C ILE A 39 7.70 0.70 -7.54
N LYS A 40 7.94 1.39 -6.42
CA LYS A 40 8.71 2.65 -6.42
C LYS A 40 10.14 2.42 -6.89
N ALA A 41 10.76 1.32 -6.46
CA ALA A 41 12.11 0.96 -6.86
C ALA A 41 12.22 0.65 -8.35
N SER A 42 11.25 -0.08 -8.92
CA SER A 42 11.21 -0.39 -10.36
C SER A 42 11.00 0.88 -11.19
N ASN A 43 10.16 1.81 -10.74
CA ASN A 43 9.93 3.07 -11.44
C ASN A 43 11.16 3.99 -11.43
N ASN A 44 12.01 3.89 -10.40
CA ASN A 44 13.23 4.69 -10.27
C ASN A 44 14.51 3.84 -10.39
N TRP A 45 14.47 2.76 -11.18
CA TRP A 45 15.55 1.78 -11.23
C TRP A 45 16.89 2.41 -11.66
N TYR A 46 16.85 3.32 -12.64
CA TYR A 46 18.02 4.04 -13.17
C TYR A 46 18.64 5.03 -12.16
N GLY A 47 17.86 5.47 -11.16
CA GLY A 47 18.31 6.37 -10.09
C GLY A 47 18.74 5.66 -8.81
N GLY A 48 19.07 4.36 -8.88
CA GLY A 48 19.42 3.57 -7.70
C GLY A 48 18.21 3.14 -6.85
N GLY A 49 17.03 3.02 -7.46
CA GLY A 49 15.79 2.62 -6.80
C GLY A 49 15.92 1.33 -5.97
N TYR A 50 16.70 0.36 -6.43
CA TYR A 50 16.95 -0.89 -5.69
C TYR A 50 17.84 -0.71 -4.45
N ILE A 51 18.79 0.24 -4.45
CA ILE A 51 19.58 0.55 -3.25
C ILE A 51 18.65 1.16 -2.19
N LYS A 52 17.76 2.06 -2.60
CA LYS A 52 16.74 2.64 -1.72
C LYS A 52 15.78 1.58 -1.17
N LEU A 53 15.37 0.61 -2.00
CA LEU A 53 14.56 -0.53 -1.59
C LEU A 53 15.22 -1.34 -0.47
N LEU A 54 16.51 -1.65 -0.59
CA LEU A 54 17.24 -2.40 0.45
C LEU A 54 17.26 -1.64 1.79
N LEU A 55 17.42 -0.32 1.75
CA LEU A 55 17.35 0.53 2.95
C LEU A 55 15.94 0.55 3.56
N GLU A 56 14.89 0.63 2.74
CA GLU A 56 13.50 0.59 3.18
C GLU A 56 13.15 -0.77 3.81
N ILE A 57 13.55 -1.88 3.20
CA ILE A 57 13.37 -3.24 3.75
C ILE A 57 14.06 -3.37 5.12
N ARG A 58 15.28 -2.84 5.28
CA ARG A 58 15.98 -2.84 6.58
C ARG A 58 15.23 -2.03 7.63
N LYS A 59 14.68 -0.86 7.26
CA LYS A 59 13.86 -0.03 8.16
C LYS A 59 12.58 -0.75 8.57
N LEU A 60 11.83 -1.29 7.61
CA LEU A 60 10.63 -2.08 7.87
C LEU A 60 10.94 -3.24 8.84
N LYS A 61 11.98 -4.03 8.56
CA LYS A 61 12.37 -5.15 9.44
C LYS A 61 12.66 -4.67 10.89
N LYS A 62 13.28 -3.50 11.05
CA LYS A 62 13.56 -2.91 12.37
C LYS A 62 12.28 -2.48 13.08
N GLU A 63 11.34 -1.86 12.37
CA GLU A 63 10.03 -1.45 12.91
C GLU A 63 9.20 -2.66 13.33
N PHE A 64 9.16 -3.70 12.50
CA PHE A 64 8.46 -4.95 12.83
C PHE A 64 9.05 -5.63 14.06
N LYS A 65 10.39 -5.71 14.16
CA LYS A 65 11.05 -6.25 15.35
C LYS A 65 10.77 -5.40 16.61
N LYS A 66 10.70 -4.07 16.49
CA LYS A 66 10.33 -3.19 17.60
C LYS A 66 8.89 -3.40 18.05
N LYS A 67 7.94 -3.49 17.11
CA LYS A 67 6.52 -3.77 17.41
C LYS A 67 6.36 -5.13 18.10
N ALA A 68 7.06 -6.16 17.63
CA ALA A 68 7.04 -7.49 18.23
C ALA A 68 7.65 -7.54 19.65
N ASN A 69 8.60 -6.65 19.97
CA ASN A 69 9.20 -6.57 21.31
C ASN A 69 8.41 -5.68 22.30
N HIS A 70 7.46 -4.89 21.81
CA HIS A 70 6.63 -3.97 22.61
C HIS A 70 5.18 -4.43 22.75
N ALA A 71 4.79 -5.50 22.05
CA ALA A 71 3.55 -6.24 22.23
C ALA A 71 3.77 -7.36 23.25
#